data_AF-A0A9Q6EH56-F1
#
_entry.id   AF-A0A9Q6EH56-F1
#
_cell.length_a   1.000
_cell.length_b   1.000
_cell.length_c   1.000
_cell.angle_alpha   90.00
_cell.angle_beta   90.00
_cell.angle_gamma   90.00
#
_symmetry.space_group_name_H-M   'P 1'
#
loop_
_entity.id
_entity.type
_entity.pdbx_description
1 polymer ?
#
loop_
_entity_poly.entity_id
_entity_poly.type
_entity_poly.pdbx_seq_one_letter_code
_entity_poly.pdbx_strand_id
1 'polypeptide(L)'
;MNLAKTPAEIISDIANSLTRTQATGLNALIFLSLREETSVAYQHKEWGFLDIPGFIVAWCDYLGEDDLLELATEITSTTLSDELVTNLRGENTTAALEVENAQTIAIQAIEQESRLHC
;
A
#
# COMPACT_ATOMS: atom_id res chain seq x y z
N MET A 1 21.03 15.69 25.66
CA MET A 1 21.68 14.55 25.02
C MET A 1 20.75 14.13 23.89
N ASN A 2 21.02 14.57 22.66
CA ASN A 2 20.19 14.22 21.51
C ASN A 2 20.70 12.86 21.04
N LEU A 3 20.03 11.77 21.44
CA LEU A 3 20.29 10.47 20.84
C LEU A 3 19.81 10.61 19.39
N ALA A 4 20.76 10.68 18.46
CA ALA A 4 20.44 10.63 17.04
C ALA A 4 19.60 9.37 16.80
N LYS A 5 18.43 9.52 16.18
CA LYS A 5 17.58 8.39 15.84
C LYS A 5 18.36 7.41 14.98
N THR A 6 18.17 6.13 15.25
CA THR A 6 18.66 5.04 14.40
C THR A 6 17.87 5.02 13.08
N PRO A 7 18.42 4.44 12.00
CA PRO A 7 17.69 4.27 10.74
C PRO A 7 16.32 3.60 10.93
N ALA A 8 16.25 2.52 11.71
CA ALA A 8 15.00 1.83 12.01
C ALA A 8 13.94 2.73 12.69
N GLU A 9 14.36 3.59 13.63
CA GLU A 9 13.46 4.55 14.27
C GLU A 9 12.96 5.60 13.26
N ILE A 10 13.84 6.09 12.39
CA ILE A 10 13.46 7.03 11.31
C ILE A 10 12.44 6.38 10.38
N ILE A 11 12.70 5.14 9.94
CA ILE A 11 11.82 4.39 9.02
C ILE A 11 10.44 4.23 9.63
N SER A 12 10.38 3.75 10.88
CA SER A 12 9.11 3.55 11.60
C SER A 12 8.33 4.86 11.76
N ASP A 13 9.01 5.96 12.11
CA ASP A 13 8.35 7.25 12.28
C ASP A 13 7.81 7.82 10.96
N ILE A 14 8.54 7.65 9.85
CA ILE A 14 8.08 8.10 8.53
C ILE A 14 6.86 7.29 8.09
N ALA A 15 6.95 5.95 8.14
CA ALA A 15 5.88 5.08 7.66
C ALA A 15 4.56 5.31 8.40
N ASN A 16 4.61 5.64 9.69
CA ASN A 16 3.41 5.84 10.52
C ASN A 16 2.87 7.28 10.55
N SER A 17 3.56 8.25 9.95
CA SER A 17 3.18 9.68 10.04
C SER A 17 2.54 10.26 8.79
N LEU A 18 2.54 9.53 7.68
CA LEU A 18 2.08 10.00 6.38
C LEU A 18 0.66 9.55 6.07
N THR A 19 -0.09 10.40 5.37
CA THR A 19 -1.31 9.95 4.68
C THR A 19 -0.96 9.05 3.51
N ARG A 20 -1.92 8.26 3.03
CA ARG A 20 -1.71 7.38 1.87
C ARG A 20 -1.17 8.10 0.64
N THR A 21 -1.72 9.26 0.30
CA THR A 21 -1.26 10.05 -0.86
C THR A 21 0.18 10.48 -0.70
N GLN A 22 0.56 10.99 0.47
CA GLN A 22 1.94 11.40 0.77
C GLN A 22 2.89 10.20 0.76
N ALA A 23 2.47 9.06 1.32
CA ALA A 23 3.27 7.85 1.38
C ALA A 23 3.54 7.27 -0.02
N THR A 24 2.52 7.23 -0.88
CA THR A 24 2.67 6.87 -2.30
C THR A 24 3.62 7.83 -3.02
N GLY A 25 3.47 9.14 -2.78
CA GLY A 25 4.36 10.14 -3.34
C GLY A 25 5.81 9.96 -2.88
N LEU A 26 6.02 9.73 -1.59
CA LEU A 26 7.35 9.49 -1.03
C LEU A 26 8.00 8.25 -1.63
N ASN A 27 7.25 7.15 -1.81
CA ASN A 27 7.75 5.96 -2.50
C ASN A 27 8.21 6.26 -3.93
N ALA A 28 7.43 7.05 -4.68
CA ALA A 28 7.83 7.46 -6.03
C ALA A 28 9.14 8.26 -6.01
N LEU A 29 9.28 9.20 -5.07
CA LEU A 29 10.50 10.01 -4.93
C LEU A 29 11.72 9.16 -4.57
N ILE A 30 11.58 8.18 -3.66
CA ILE A 30 12.66 7.24 -3.29
C ILE A 30 13.11 6.44 -4.51
N PHE A 31 12.19 5.84 -5.27
CA PHE A 31 12.58 5.05 -6.43
C PHE A 31 13.18 5.89 -7.56
N LEU A 32 12.69 7.12 -7.77
CA LEU A 32 13.30 8.06 -8.71
C LEU A 32 14.72 8.45 -8.27
N SER A 33 14.91 8.74 -6.99
CA SER A 33 16.23 9.14 -6.47
C SER A 33 17.26 8.03 -6.63
N LEU A 34 16.89 6.79 -6.29
CA LEU A 34 17.72 5.60 -6.47
C LEU A 34 18.02 5.32 -7.95
N ARG A 35 17.00 5.34 -8.82
CA ARG A 35 17.16 5.07 -10.26
C ARG A 35 18.06 6.11 -10.95
N GLU A 36 17.93 7.37 -10.56
CA GLU A 36 18.61 8.49 -11.23
C GLU A 36 19.89 8.93 -10.52
N GLU A 37 20.29 8.25 -9.44
CA GLU A 37 21.46 8.59 -8.62
C GLU A 37 21.42 10.05 -8.12
N THR A 38 20.24 10.47 -7.65
CA THR A 38 19.99 11.81 -7.10
C THR A 38 19.50 11.71 -5.65
N SER A 39 19.32 12.85 -4.97
CA SER A 39 18.74 12.85 -3.62
C SER A 39 17.20 12.88 -3.67
N VAL A 40 16.55 12.42 -2.61
CA VAL A 40 15.09 12.52 -2.46
C VAL A 40 14.68 13.99 -2.41
N ALA A 41 15.48 14.87 -1.80
CA ALA A 41 15.23 16.31 -1.83
C ALA A 41 15.28 16.93 -3.23
N TYR A 42 16.17 16.44 -4.10
CA TYR A 42 16.20 16.85 -5.50
C TYR A 42 14.89 16.49 -6.21
N GLN A 43 14.46 15.22 -6.12
CA GLN A 43 13.23 14.74 -6.76
C GLN A 43 11.98 15.44 -6.19
N HIS A 44 11.92 15.65 -4.87
CA HIS A 44 10.83 16.35 -4.21
C HIS A 44 10.64 17.76 -4.78
N LYS A 45 11.75 18.48 -5.01
CA LYS A 45 11.73 19.83 -5.59
C LYS A 45 11.39 19.80 -7.08
N GLU A 46 11.98 18.87 -7.83
CA GLU A 46 11.80 18.74 -9.28
C GLU A 46 10.33 18.49 -9.63
N TRP A 47 9.68 17.57 -8.90
CA TRP A 47 8.32 17.15 -9.19
C TRP A 47 7.24 17.88 -8.38
N GLY A 48 7.62 18.73 -7.43
CA GLY A 48 6.70 19.60 -6.70
C GLY A 48 5.78 18.89 -5.70
N PHE A 49 6.27 17.86 -5.00
CA PHE A 49 5.52 17.11 -3.97
C PHE A 49 5.40 17.88 -2.65
N LEU A 50 4.90 19.12 -2.70
CA LEU A 50 4.89 20.08 -1.58
C LEU A 50 4.02 19.65 -0.38
N ASP A 51 3.19 18.63 -0.54
CA ASP A 51 2.40 18.02 0.52
C ASP A 51 3.24 17.13 1.44
N ILE A 52 4.44 16.70 1.03
CA ILE A 52 5.36 15.93 1.86
C ILE A 52 6.22 16.89 2.71
N PRO A 53 6.20 16.76 4.05
CA PRO A 53 6.99 17.63 4.91
C PRO A 53 8.50 17.55 4.63
N GLY A 54 9.16 18.69 4.47
CA GLY A 54 10.59 18.75 4.15
C GLY A 54 11.52 18.09 5.17
N PHE A 55 11.11 17.95 6.44
CA PHE A 55 11.91 17.22 7.43
C PHE A 55 11.92 15.70 7.18
N ILE A 56 10.83 15.15 6.63
CA ILE A 56 10.76 13.73 6.21
C ILE A 56 11.70 13.50 5.04
N VAL A 57 11.68 14.40 4.06
CA VAL A 57 12.60 14.39 2.92
C VAL A 57 14.06 14.45 3.38
N ALA A 58 14.37 15.31 4.35
CA ALA A 58 15.71 15.40 4.93
C ALA A 58 16.13 14.14 5.70
N TRP A 59 15.19 13.45 6.36
CA TRP A 59 15.45 12.14 6.96
C TRP A 59 15.73 11.07 5.91
N CYS A 60 15.00 11.05 4.79
CA CYS A 60 15.30 10.13 3.69
C CYS A 60 16.72 10.34 3.14
N ASP A 61 17.15 11.59 2.94
CA ASP A 61 18.52 11.89 2.46
C ASP A 61 19.62 11.57 3.50
N TYR A 62 19.25 11.29 4.75
CA TYR A 62 20.18 10.79 5.78
C TYR A 62 20.31 9.25 5.77
N LEU A 63 19.33 8.54 5.22
CA LEU A 63 19.31 7.08 5.13
C LEU A 63 20.26 6.59 4.03
N GLY A 64 20.85 5.41 4.25
CA GLY A 64 21.58 4.70 3.19
C GLY A 64 20.63 4.12 2.15
N GLU A 65 21.19 3.61 1.04
CA GLU A 65 20.40 2.97 -0.02
C GLU A 65 19.56 1.79 0.49
N ASP A 66 20.17 0.90 1.28
CA ASP A 66 19.46 -0.26 1.86
C ASP A 66 18.32 0.18 2.79
N ASP A 67 18.57 1.20 3.61
CA ASP A 67 17.57 1.77 4.53
C ASP A 67 16.41 2.45 3.76
N LEU A 68 16.70 3.08 2.61
CA LEU A 68 15.68 3.65 1.73
C LEU A 68 14.79 2.58 1.08
N LEU A 69 15.37 1.44 0.70
CA LEU A 69 14.62 0.30 0.20
C LEU A 69 13.77 -0.35 1.31
N GLU A 70 14.30 -0.42 2.53
CA GLU A 70 13.54 -0.87 3.70
C GLU A 70 12.37 0.08 3.97
N LEU A 71 12.60 1.40 3.96
CA LEU A 71 11.53 2.40 4.10
C LEU A 71 10.44 2.22 3.04
N ALA A 72 10.83 2.04 1.77
CA ALA A 72 9.87 1.87 0.69
C ALA A 72 9.01 0.61 0.86
N THR A 73 9.62 -0.45 1.38
CA THR A 73 8.95 -1.70 1.72
C THR A 73 7.97 -1.50 2.88
N GLU A 74 8.41 -0.81 3.94
CA GLU A 74 7.58 -0.53 5.12
C GLU A 74 6.37 0.34 4.77
N ILE A 75 6.55 1.39 3.96
CA ILE A 75 5.44 2.21 3.43
C ILE A 75 4.45 1.35 2.65
N THR A 76 4.94 0.46 1.79
CA THR A 76 4.09 -0.41 0.98
C THR A 76 3.30 -1.38 1.85
N SER A 77 3.94 -1.97 2.86
CA SER A 77 3.32 -2.88 3.82
C SER A 77 2.25 -2.18 4.67
N THR A 78 2.61 -1.09 5.33
CA THR A 78 1.76 -0.41 6.33
C THR A 78 0.62 0.40 5.71
N THR A 79 0.86 1.04 4.56
CA THR A 79 -0.04 2.07 4.04
C THR A 79 -0.76 1.65 2.76
N LEU A 80 -0.11 0.83 1.93
CA LEU A 80 -0.63 0.43 0.62
C LEU A 80 -1.22 -0.99 0.61
N SER A 81 -0.82 -1.86 1.54
CA SER A 81 -1.27 -3.27 1.55
C SER A 81 -2.62 -3.47 2.26
N ASP A 82 -2.97 -2.63 3.25
CA ASP A 82 -4.25 -2.72 3.96
C ASP A 82 -5.47 -2.58 3.02
N GLU A 83 -5.35 -1.79 1.96
CA GLU A 83 -6.42 -1.61 0.97
C GLU A 83 -6.43 -2.72 -0.09
N LEU A 84 -5.25 -3.23 -0.46
CA LEU A 84 -5.11 -4.41 -1.32
C LEU A 84 -5.75 -5.65 -0.67
N VAL A 85 -5.50 -5.86 0.62
CA VAL A 85 -6.08 -6.98 1.38
C VAL A 85 -7.60 -6.83 1.51
N THR A 86 -8.11 -5.62 1.77
CA THR A 86 -9.56 -5.41 1.89
C THR A 86 -10.29 -5.54 0.55
N ASN A 87 -9.72 -5.03 -0.54
CA ASN A 87 -10.31 -5.16 -1.88
C ASN A 87 -10.28 -6.61 -2.38
N LEU A 88 -9.13 -7.31 -2.26
CA LEU A 88 -9.02 -8.73 -2.64
C LEU A 88 -9.95 -9.62 -1.82
N ARG A 89 -10.12 -9.33 -0.52
CA ARG A 89 -11.04 -10.07 0.35
C ARG A 89 -12.50 -9.81 0.00
N GLY A 90 -12.85 -8.59 -0.38
CA GLY A 90 -14.18 -8.22 -0.86
C GLY A 90 -14.57 -8.93 -2.16
N GLU A 91 -13.65 -8.97 -3.13
CA GLU A 91 -13.84 -9.65 -4.41
C GLU A 91 -14.02 -11.16 -4.23
N ASN A 92 -13.16 -11.82 -3.44
CA ASN A 92 -13.29 -13.25 -3.16
C ASN A 92 -14.58 -13.62 -2.42
N THR A 93 -15.05 -12.76 -1.51
CA THR A 93 -16.29 -13.00 -0.77
C THR A 93 -17.51 -12.88 -1.69
N THR A 94 -17.49 -11.92 -2.62
CA THR A 94 -18.56 -11.71 -3.60
C THR A 94 -18.64 -12.88 -4.58
N ALA A 95 -17.49 -13.32 -5.11
CA ALA A 95 -17.44 -14.46 -6.03
C ALA A 95 -17.94 -15.76 -5.36
N ALA A 96 -17.60 -16.00 -4.10
CA ALA A 96 -18.09 -17.17 -3.36
C ALA A 96 -19.62 -17.16 -3.18
N LEU A 97 -20.20 -15.99 -2.85
CA LEU A 97 -21.65 -15.82 -2.70
C LEU A 97 -22.42 -16.01 -4.01
N GLU A 98 -21.85 -15.55 -5.14
CA GLU A 98 -22.46 -15.74 -6.46
C GLU A 98 -22.51 -17.22 -6.85
N VAL A 99 -21.45 -17.98 -6.56
CA VAL A 99 -21.40 -19.43 -6.82
C VAL A 99 -22.42 -20.18 -5.96
N GLU A 100 -22.52 -19.85 -4.67
CA GLU A 100 -23.48 -20.47 -3.75
C GLU A 100 -24.94 -20.19 -4.17
N ASN A 101 -25.23 -18.95 -4.55
CA ASN A 101 -26.55 -18.58 -5.06
C ASN A 101 -26.88 -19.33 -6.36
N ALA A 102 -25.93 -19.43 -7.30
CA ALA A 102 -26.15 -20.15 -8.55
C ALA A 102 -26.43 -21.64 -8.32
N GLN A 103 -25.73 -22.28 -7.38
CA GLN A 103 -25.99 -23.68 -7.00
C GLN A 103 -27.37 -23.84 -6.36
N THR A 104 -27.75 -22.92 -5.49
CA THR A 104 -29.06 -22.95 -4.81
C THR A 104 -30.21 -22.83 -5.83
N ILE A 105 -30.08 -21.92 -6.80
CA ILE A 105 -31.05 -21.74 -7.89
C ILE A 105 -31.15 -23.01 -8.74
N ALA A 106 -30.02 -23.63 -9.08
CA ALA A 106 -30.00 -24.87 -9.87
C ALA A 106 -30.71 -26.03 -9.15
N ILE A 107 -30.48 -26.18 -7.85
CA ILE A 107 -31.15 -27.23 -7.04
C ILE A 107 -32.66 -26.99 -6.99
N GLN A 108 -33.10 -25.75 -6.76
CA GLN A 108 -34.53 -25.41 -6.72
C GLN A 108 -35.24 -25.65 -8.06
N ALA A 109 -34.58 -25.37 -9.18
CA ALA A 109 -35.13 -25.62 -10.51
C ALA A 109 -35.34 -27.13 -10.77
N ILE A 110 -34.37 -27.96 -10.38
CA ILE A 110 -34.46 -29.42 -10.49
C ILE A 110 -35.61 -29.97 -9.63
N GLU A 111 -35.76 -29.48 -8.40
CA GLU A 111 -36.85 -29.89 -7.51
C GLU A 111 -38.23 -29.46 -8.04
N GLN A 112 -38.34 -28.29 -8.66
CA GLN A 112 -39.59 -27.83 -9.28
C GLN A 112 -39.98 -28.69 -10.49
N GLU A 113 -39.06 -29.00 -11.40
CA GLU A 113 -39.33 -29.87 -12.55
C GLU A 113 -39.76 -31.26 -12.12
N SER A 114 -39.14 -31.79 -11.06
CA SER A 114 -39.47 -33.08 -10.45
C SER A 114 -40.88 -33.11 -9.87
N ARG A 115 -41.35 -31.99 -9.29
CA ARG A 115 -42.71 -31.85 -8.74
C ARG A 115 -43.79 -31.63 -9.80
N LEU A 116 -43.42 -31.10 -10.97
CA LEU A 116 -44.33 -30.87 -12.10
C LEU A 116 -44.58 -32.13 -12.94
N HIS A 117 -43.72 -33.16 -12.83
CA HIS A 117 -43.82 -34.42 -13.56
C HIS A 117 -44.35 -35.60 -12.72
N CYS A 118 -44.90 -35.34 -11.53
CA CYS A 118 -45.61 -36.30 -10.69
C CYS A 118 -47.11 -35.97 -10.65
#